data_AF-A0A286GCA9-F1
#
_entry.id   AF-A0A286GCA9-F1
#
_cell.length_a   1.000
_cell.length_b   1.000
_cell.length_c   1.000
_cell.angle_alpha   90.00
_cell.angle_beta   90.00
_cell.angle_gamma   90.00
#
_symmetry.space_group_name_H-M   'P 1'
#
loop_
_entity.id
_entity.type
_entity.pdbx_description
1 polymer ?
#
loop_
_entity_poly.entity_id
_entity_poly.type
_entity_poly.pdbx_seq_one_letter_code
_entity_poly.pdbx_strand_id
1 'polypeptide(L)'
;MKISMPLAYTICTWLTFFSLGNSLPVLAQSAKVKSEIVVNDTAYFDLNRDITEQLIPFEEIYQIALQYSPMMKVQGAMANSKLEAYRYSKVTALDYIYPYANYAQGNQTLVATGTNPTDGLQLSNGTRWGFNVQVPLSTLFGRHNLIQQAKAEYQVTQQQKAVIALALKRELIRIYQDLLVAQRVMNARVRDEQVGLTTYRVTEVELQQGKAQPSQLSQISNIYTQAKAYAERARGDFMINYYDLEALVGTPLRTLMIK
;
A
#
# COMPACT_ATOMS: atom_id res chain seq x y z
N MET A 1 32.63 -6.74 -76.18
CA MET A 1 33.93 -6.50 -75.51
C MET A 1 33.71 -6.67 -74.00
N LYS A 2 34.28 -7.74 -73.40
CA LYS A 2 34.45 -8.09 -71.96
C LYS A 2 33.24 -7.88 -71.00
N ILE A 3 32.45 -8.91 -70.66
CA ILE A 3 32.63 -9.92 -69.57
C ILE A 3 32.78 -9.31 -68.17
N SER A 4 31.75 -9.46 -67.31
CA SER A 4 31.85 -9.94 -65.91
C SER A 4 30.48 -9.85 -65.20
N MET A 5 29.85 -11.01 -65.01
CA MET A 5 29.05 -11.37 -63.82
C MET A 5 30.06 -11.82 -62.71
N PRO A 6 29.72 -11.95 -61.39
CA PRO A 6 28.66 -12.87 -60.90
C PRO A 6 28.02 -12.61 -59.49
N LEU A 7 27.00 -13.44 -59.16
CA LEU A 7 26.60 -14.05 -57.85
C LEU A 7 26.41 -13.14 -56.60
N ALA A 8 25.55 -13.39 -55.60
CA ALA A 8 24.58 -14.39 -55.14
C ALA A 8 23.92 -13.77 -53.87
N TYR A 9 22.67 -14.00 -53.45
CA TYR A 9 22.15 -15.13 -52.65
C TYR A 9 20.66 -14.78 -52.36
N THR A 10 19.67 -15.46 -52.93
CA THR A 10 18.74 -16.40 -52.24
C THR A 10 18.82 -16.47 -50.71
N ILE A 11 17.68 -16.40 -50.00
CA ILE A 11 17.17 -17.46 -49.09
C ILE A 11 15.88 -17.00 -48.36
N CYS A 12 14.83 -17.80 -48.61
CA CYS A 12 13.72 -18.22 -47.76
C CYS A 12 12.79 -17.20 -47.07
N THR A 13 11.70 -16.92 -47.77
CA THR A 13 10.33 -17.12 -47.26
C THR A 13 10.13 -18.46 -46.56
N TRP A 14 9.47 -18.48 -45.40
CA TRP A 14 8.65 -19.62 -44.95
C TRP A 14 7.33 -19.13 -44.37
N LEU A 15 6.25 -19.57 -45.01
CA LEU A 15 4.85 -19.44 -44.64
C LEU A 15 4.48 -20.52 -43.60
N THR A 16 3.53 -20.16 -42.73
CA THR A 16 2.47 -20.95 -42.08
C THR A 16 2.47 -22.48 -42.25
N PHE A 17 2.30 -23.21 -41.14
CA PHE A 17 1.28 -24.25 -40.91
C PHE A 17 1.57 -24.96 -39.57
N PHE A 18 0.60 -25.10 -38.67
CA PHE A 18 -0.02 -26.38 -38.28
C PHE A 18 -0.85 -26.25 -36.99
N SER A 19 -2.04 -26.83 -37.05
CA SER A 19 -3.09 -26.85 -36.05
C SER A 19 -3.02 -28.07 -35.12
N LEU A 20 -3.85 -28.01 -34.07
CA LEU A 20 -4.51 -29.12 -33.34
C LEU A 20 -3.69 -29.92 -32.32
N GLY A 21 -4.13 -29.76 -31.06
CA GLY A 21 -4.52 -30.88 -30.20
C GLY A 21 -3.40 -31.74 -29.62
N ASN A 22 -3.11 -31.56 -28.33
CA ASN A 22 -3.46 -32.58 -27.32
C ASN A 22 -3.05 -32.14 -25.92
N SER A 23 -3.81 -32.71 -24.99
CA SER A 23 -3.87 -32.49 -23.56
C SER A 23 -2.68 -33.09 -22.78
N LEU A 24 -2.60 -32.63 -21.52
CA LEU A 24 -1.90 -33.19 -20.34
C LEU A 24 -0.48 -32.66 -20.04
N PRO A 25 -0.03 -32.62 -18.77
CA PRO A 25 -0.75 -32.65 -17.49
C PRO A 25 -0.43 -31.46 -16.58
N VAL A 26 -1.39 -31.14 -15.72
CA VAL A 26 -1.21 -30.32 -14.51
C VAL A 26 -0.21 -31.03 -13.59
N LEU A 27 1.01 -30.52 -13.51
CA LEU A 27 1.93 -30.89 -12.44
C LEU A 27 1.51 -30.13 -11.19
N ALA A 28 0.88 -30.88 -10.28
CA ALA A 28 0.65 -30.51 -8.91
C ALA A 28 2.00 -30.21 -8.23
N GLN A 29 2.37 -28.94 -8.19
CA GLN A 29 3.43 -28.48 -7.32
C GLN A 29 2.82 -28.30 -5.93
N SER A 30 3.00 -29.32 -5.11
CA SER A 30 2.80 -29.29 -3.67
C SER A 30 3.57 -28.10 -3.09
N ALA A 31 2.86 -26.97 -2.93
CA ALA A 31 3.31 -25.89 -2.10
C ALA A 31 3.18 -26.40 -0.66
N LYS A 32 4.31 -26.93 -0.17
CA LYS A 32 4.60 -27.22 1.22
C LYS A 32 4.10 -26.04 2.06
N VAL A 33 2.94 -26.21 2.71
CA VAL A 33 2.46 -25.30 3.75
C VAL A 33 3.50 -25.38 4.85
N LYS A 34 4.46 -24.46 4.80
CA LYS A 34 5.30 -24.12 5.93
C LYS A 34 4.30 -23.56 6.93
N SER A 35 3.91 -24.40 7.89
CA SER A 35 3.25 -23.94 9.10
C SER A 35 4.13 -22.82 9.66
N GLU A 36 3.73 -21.59 9.42
CA GLU A 36 4.18 -20.49 10.24
C GLU A 36 3.81 -20.90 11.65
N ILE A 37 4.87 -21.23 12.39
CA ILE A 37 4.90 -21.13 13.83
C ILE A 37 4.12 -19.86 14.13
N VAL A 38 3.01 -20.00 14.87
CA VAL A 38 2.41 -18.89 15.59
C VAL A 38 3.56 -18.33 16.41
N VAL A 39 4.25 -17.33 15.85
CA VAL A 39 5.30 -16.60 16.53
C VAL A 39 4.54 -15.96 17.66
N ASN A 40 4.82 -16.45 18.86
CA ASN A 40 4.39 -15.85 20.09
C ASN A 40 5.08 -14.46 20.13
N ASP A 41 4.54 -13.48 19.42
CA ASP A 41 5.08 -12.11 19.33
C ASP A 41 5.00 -11.38 20.68
N THR A 42 4.27 -11.97 21.63
CA THR A 42 4.29 -11.68 23.07
C THR A 42 5.53 -12.20 23.81
N ALA A 43 6.39 -13.04 23.21
CA ALA A 43 7.52 -13.66 23.92
C ALA A 43 8.66 -12.68 24.30
N TYR A 44 8.63 -11.45 23.79
CA TYR A 44 9.58 -10.38 24.13
C TYR A 44 8.96 -9.23 24.91
N PHE A 45 7.66 -9.30 25.19
CA PHE A 45 6.92 -8.27 25.90
C PHE A 45 6.70 -8.73 27.34
N ASP A 46 7.39 -8.09 28.30
CA ASP A 46 7.16 -8.39 29.71
C ASP A 46 5.87 -7.69 30.16
N LEU A 47 4.76 -8.42 30.09
CA LEU A 47 3.42 -7.97 30.51
C LEU A 47 3.40 -7.44 31.96
N ASN A 48 4.37 -7.83 32.79
CA ASN A 48 4.43 -7.49 34.20
C ASN A 48 5.23 -6.21 34.49
N ARG A 49 6.00 -5.70 33.52
CA ARG A 49 6.69 -4.41 33.62
C ARG A 49 5.88 -3.31 32.94
N ASP A 50 5.97 -2.08 33.44
CA ASP A 50 5.25 -0.95 32.83
C ASP A 50 5.73 -0.76 31.38
N ILE A 51 4.77 -0.62 30.46
CA ILE A 51 5.00 -0.35 29.03
C ILE A 51 5.85 0.90 28.82
N THR A 52 5.72 1.90 29.70
CA THR A 52 6.51 3.13 29.64
C THR A 52 8.01 2.92 29.85
N GLU A 53 8.41 1.83 30.51
CA GLU A 53 9.82 1.49 30.73
C GLU A 53 10.41 0.65 29.59
N GLN A 54 9.55 0.02 28.78
CA GLN A 54 9.94 -0.89 27.69
C GLN A 54 9.91 -0.22 26.31
N LEU A 55 9.01 0.74 26.09
CA LEU A 55 8.94 1.48 24.84
C LEU A 55 9.90 2.67 24.82
N ILE A 56 10.43 2.93 23.62
CA ILE A 56 11.10 4.20 23.34
C ILE A 56 10.16 5.39 23.61
N PRO A 57 10.71 6.57 23.94
CA PRO A 57 9.92 7.76 24.18
C PRO A 57 8.94 8.07 23.03
N PHE A 58 7.76 8.58 23.37
CA PHE A 58 6.71 8.92 22.40
C PHE A 58 7.21 9.71 21.18
N GLU A 59 8.11 10.67 21.39
CA GLU A 59 8.63 11.51 20.30
C GLU A 59 9.44 10.68 19.29
N GLU A 60 10.19 9.66 19.73
CA GLU A 60 10.92 8.76 18.83
C GLU A 60 9.96 7.86 18.04
N ILE A 61 8.91 7.35 18.68
CA ILE A 61 7.83 6.60 17.99
C ILE A 61 7.21 7.48 16.91
N TYR A 62 6.95 8.75 17.21
CA TYR A 62 6.38 9.69 16.25
C TYR A 62 7.31 9.92 15.04
N GLN A 63 8.62 10.06 15.26
CA GLN A 63 9.57 10.20 14.14
C GLN A 63 9.62 8.95 13.26
N ILE A 64 9.58 7.76 13.85
CA ILE A 64 9.50 6.49 13.11
C ILE A 64 8.19 6.42 12.33
N ALA A 65 7.06 6.78 12.95
CA ALA A 65 5.76 6.82 12.30
C ALA A 65 5.75 7.79 11.11
N LEU A 66 6.38 8.96 11.20
CA LEU A 66 6.49 9.89 10.07
C LEU A 66 7.23 9.28 8.86
N GLN A 67 8.20 8.40 9.11
CA GLN A 67 9.00 7.76 8.06
C GLN A 67 8.31 6.53 7.47
N TYR A 68 7.69 5.70 8.32
CA TYR A 68 7.22 4.37 7.91
C TYR A 68 5.71 4.25 7.77
N SER A 69 4.92 5.16 8.33
CA SER A 69 3.46 5.07 8.32
C SER A 69 2.91 4.99 6.88
N PRO A 70 2.03 4.03 6.58
CA PRO A 70 1.40 3.89 5.26
C PRO A 70 0.69 5.17 4.82
N MET A 71 0.04 5.86 5.77
CA MET A 71 -0.68 7.10 5.47
C MET A 71 0.27 8.21 4.99
N MET A 72 1.44 8.33 5.61
CA MET A 72 2.47 9.29 5.18
C MET A 72 3.09 8.93 3.83
N LYS A 73 3.28 7.64 3.55
CA LYS A 73 3.76 7.15 2.25
C LYS A 73 2.79 7.47 1.12
N VAL A 74 1.49 7.26 1.32
CA VAL A 74 0.45 7.60 0.33
C VAL A 74 0.45 9.11 0.06
N GLN A 75 0.52 9.93 1.10
CA GLN A 75 0.56 11.38 0.93
C GLN A 75 1.86 11.89 0.28
N GLY A 76 2.99 11.25 0.60
CA GLY A 76 4.27 11.51 -0.07
C GLY A 76 4.20 11.18 -1.56
N ALA A 77 3.63 10.04 -1.93
CA ALA A 77 3.43 9.65 -3.32
C ALA A 77 2.48 10.60 -4.06
N MET A 78 1.41 11.06 -3.39
CA MET A 78 0.49 12.06 -3.96
C MET A 78 1.17 13.41 -4.20
N ALA A 79 1.98 13.89 -3.25
CA ALA A 79 2.76 15.11 -3.40
C ALA A 79 3.76 15.01 -4.56
N ASN A 80 4.44 13.87 -4.69
CA ASN A 80 5.36 13.61 -5.80
C ASN A 80 4.61 13.59 -7.15
N SER A 81 3.45 12.94 -7.23
CA SER A 81 2.62 12.94 -8.44
C SER A 81 2.21 14.36 -8.86
N LYS A 82 1.81 15.21 -7.90
CA LYS A 82 1.48 16.62 -8.17
C LYS A 82 2.71 17.46 -8.55
N LEU A 83 3.88 17.16 -7.99
CA LEU A 83 5.14 17.78 -8.40
C LEU A 83 5.49 17.44 -9.85
N GLU A 84 5.32 16.18 -10.26
CA GLU A 84 5.57 15.76 -11.64
C GLU A 84 4.52 16.34 -12.60
N ALA A 85 3.25 16.47 -12.20
CA ALA A 85 2.25 17.18 -12.98
C ALA A 85 2.62 18.66 -13.19
N TYR A 86 3.14 19.33 -12.15
CA TYR A 86 3.66 20.69 -12.26
C TYR A 86 4.86 20.78 -13.21
N ARG A 87 5.80 19.84 -13.14
CA ARG A 87 6.94 19.77 -14.07
C ARG A 87 6.48 19.51 -15.50
N TYR A 88 5.56 18.56 -15.69
CA TYR A 88 4.97 18.24 -16.98
C TYR A 88 4.30 19.46 -17.62
N SER A 89 3.52 20.23 -16.85
CA SER A 89 2.86 21.46 -17.35
C SER A 89 3.82 22.51 -17.94
N LYS A 90 5.10 22.49 -17.53
CA LYS A 90 6.13 23.39 -18.08
C LYS A 90 6.63 22.92 -19.44
N VAL A 91 6.67 21.61 -19.66
CA VAL A 91 7.20 20.98 -20.87
C VAL A 91 6.12 20.62 -21.88
N THR A 92 4.83 20.66 -21.52
CA THR A 92 3.71 20.42 -22.46
C THR A 92 3.77 21.29 -23.72
N ALA A 93 4.42 22.46 -23.68
CA ALA A 93 4.64 23.27 -24.87
C ALA A 93 5.49 22.57 -25.96
N LEU A 94 6.30 21.58 -25.58
CA LEU A 94 7.11 20.77 -26.48
C LEU A 94 6.29 19.67 -27.17
N ASP A 95 5.13 19.29 -26.63
CA ASP A 95 4.26 18.25 -27.20
C ASP A 95 3.73 18.64 -28.61
N TYR A 96 3.80 19.92 -28.94
CA TYR A 96 3.40 20.49 -30.22
C TYR A 96 4.45 20.38 -31.33
N ILE A 97 5.65 19.87 -31.01
CA ILE A 97 6.74 19.66 -31.96
C ILE A 97 6.97 18.15 -32.05
N TYR A 98 6.47 17.53 -33.11
CA TYR A 98 6.68 16.09 -33.32
C TYR A 98 7.13 15.82 -34.76
N PRO A 99 8.11 14.92 -34.96
CA PRO A 99 8.41 14.42 -36.29
C PRO A 99 7.26 13.56 -36.78
N TYR A 100 6.94 13.66 -38.06
CA TYR A 100 6.01 12.74 -38.70
C TYR A 100 6.69 12.08 -39.90
N ALA A 101 6.41 10.79 -40.07
CA ALA A 101 6.76 10.02 -41.24
C ALA A 101 5.49 9.31 -41.70
N ASN A 102 4.97 9.73 -42.83
CA ASN A 102 3.78 9.14 -43.44
C ASN A 102 4.22 8.36 -44.68
N TYR A 103 3.82 7.10 -44.72
CA TYR A 103 4.01 6.23 -45.87
C TYR A 103 2.62 5.87 -46.43
N ALA A 104 2.33 6.32 -47.64
CA ALA A 104 1.04 6.08 -48.28
C ALA A 104 1.25 5.35 -49.60
N GLN A 105 0.59 4.20 -49.74
CA GLN A 105 0.46 3.44 -50.98
C GLN A 105 -1.02 3.47 -51.42
N GLY A 106 -1.31 4.00 -52.60
CA GLY A 106 -2.68 4.06 -53.13
C GLY A 106 -2.79 4.83 -54.45
N ASN A 107 -3.90 4.65 -55.17
CA ASN A 107 -4.16 5.34 -56.44
C ASN A 107 -4.53 6.81 -56.18
N GLN A 108 -3.62 7.74 -56.51
CA GLN A 108 -3.77 9.19 -56.25
C GLN A 108 -4.48 9.97 -57.39
N THR A 109 -5.28 9.30 -58.23
CA THR A 109 -5.96 9.95 -59.37
C THR A 109 -6.89 11.12 -58.99
N LEU A 110 -7.25 11.27 -57.70
CA LEU A 110 -8.09 12.36 -57.22
C LEU A 110 -7.33 13.64 -56.82
N VAL A 111 -6.02 13.58 -56.55
CA VAL A 111 -5.21 14.75 -56.11
C VAL A 111 -4.41 15.36 -57.28
N ALA A 112 -4.16 14.59 -58.34
CA ALA A 112 -3.38 15.03 -59.51
C ALA A 112 -4.23 15.59 -60.67
N THR A 113 -5.57 15.48 -60.61
CA THR A 113 -6.41 15.87 -61.76
C THR A 113 -6.79 17.35 -61.68
N GLY A 114 -5.81 18.21 -61.99
CA GLY A 114 -6.09 19.44 -62.70
C GLY A 114 -6.61 19.08 -64.08
N THR A 115 -7.92 19.17 -64.27
CA THR A 115 -8.60 19.41 -65.55
C THR A 115 -8.31 18.52 -66.77
N ASN A 116 -7.75 17.30 -66.64
CA ASN A 116 -7.72 16.33 -67.76
C ASN A 116 -7.70 14.85 -67.27
N PRO A 117 -8.79 14.07 -67.48
CA PRO A 117 -8.85 12.67 -67.13
C PRO A 117 -8.41 11.84 -68.34
N THR A 118 -7.11 11.64 -68.52
CA THR A 118 -6.58 10.71 -69.52
C THR A 118 -5.44 9.91 -68.92
N ASP A 119 -5.75 8.63 -68.71
CA ASP A 119 -4.89 7.46 -68.52
C ASP A 119 -3.63 7.61 -67.66
N GLY A 120 -3.78 7.14 -66.41
CA GLY A 120 -2.64 6.71 -65.61
C GLY A 120 -3.11 6.07 -64.32
N LEU A 121 -3.03 4.75 -64.22
CA LEU A 121 -2.89 4.08 -62.92
C LEU A 121 -1.58 4.56 -62.28
N GLN A 122 -1.56 5.77 -61.72
CA GLN A 122 -0.44 6.25 -60.92
C GLN A 122 -0.51 5.56 -59.55
N LEU A 123 0.16 4.41 -59.47
CA LEU A 123 0.55 3.81 -58.20
C LEU A 123 1.63 4.70 -57.59
N SER A 124 1.20 5.80 -56.98
CA SER A 124 2.09 6.78 -56.36
C SER A 124 2.46 6.29 -54.96
N ASN A 125 3.67 5.74 -54.86
CA ASN A 125 4.29 5.34 -53.61
C ASN A 125 5.07 6.54 -53.06
N GLY A 126 4.49 7.23 -52.08
CA GLY A 126 5.06 8.47 -51.54
C GLY A 126 5.47 8.32 -50.08
N THR A 127 6.74 8.57 -49.78
CA THR A 127 7.21 8.76 -48.40
C THR A 127 7.27 10.25 -48.11
N ARG A 128 6.52 10.71 -47.11
CA ARG A 128 6.59 12.10 -46.62
C ARG A 128 7.15 12.09 -45.21
N TRP A 129 8.27 12.75 -45.01
CA TRP A 129 8.86 12.98 -43.71
C TRP A 129 8.97 14.50 -43.50
N GLY A 130 8.71 14.93 -42.27
CA GLY A 130 8.75 16.35 -41.92
C GLY A 130 8.55 16.55 -40.44
N PHE A 131 8.69 17.80 -40.00
CA PHE A 131 8.33 18.22 -38.65
C PHE A 131 6.99 18.92 -38.71
N ASN A 132 6.05 18.53 -37.86
CA ASN A 132 4.83 19.28 -37.67
C ASN A 132 5.00 20.16 -36.43
N VAL A 133 4.70 21.45 -36.57
CA VAL A 133 4.63 22.40 -35.46
C VAL A 133 3.21 22.93 -35.42
N GLN A 134 2.44 22.53 -34.43
CA GLN A 134 1.05 22.97 -34.26
C GLN A 134 0.93 23.75 -32.96
N VAL A 135 0.90 25.08 -33.01
CA VAL A 135 0.77 25.93 -31.80
C VAL A 135 -0.68 26.38 -31.65
N PRO A 136 -1.50 25.74 -30.80
CA PRO A 136 -2.86 26.21 -30.55
C PRO A 136 -2.82 27.54 -29.77
N LEU A 137 -3.58 28.54 -30.20
CA LEU A 137 -3.63 29.86 -29.54
C LEU A 137 -4.05 29.76 -28.06
N SER A 138 -4.83 28.74 -27.69
CA SER A 138 -5.21 28.46 -26.30
C SER A 138 -4.01 28.19 -25.39
N THR A 139 -2.90 27.68 -25.92
CA THR A 139 -1.68 27.44 -25.13
C THR A 139 -0.83 28.69 -24.95
N LEU A 140 -0.90 29.65 -25.86
CA LEU A 140 -0.20 30.94 -25.72
C LEU A 140 -0.76 31.75 -24.54
N PHE A 141 -2.09 31.80 -24.41
CA PHE A 141 -2.75 32.57 -23.36
C PHE A 141 -3.08 31.75 -22.10
N GLY A 142 -3.41 30.46 -22.23
CA GLY A 142 -3.83 29.61 -21.10
C GLY A 142 -2.69 28.98 -20.30
N ARG A 143 -1.48 28.90 -20.85
CA ARG A 143 -0.35 28.18 -20.21
C ARG A 143 0.04 28.76 -18.85
N HIS A 144 0.04 30.09 -18.70
CA HIS A 144 0.36 30.70 -17.41
C HIS A 144 -0.60 30.22 -16.33
N ASN A 145 -1.90 30.23 -16.62
CA ASN A 145 -2.94 29.79 -15.68
C ASN A 145 -2.82 28.29 -15.36
N LEU A 146 -2.51 27.44 -16.35
CA LEU A 146 -2.29 26.01 -16.13
C LEU A 146 -1.09 25.72 -15.22
N ILE A 147 0.04 26.40 -15.44
CA ILE A 147 1.24 26.25 -14.60
C ILE A 147 0.96 26.75 -13.18
N GLN A 148 0.25 27.88 -13.04
CA GLN A 148 -0.09 28.45 -11.74
C GLN A 148 -1.08 27.57 -10.99
N GLN A 149 -2.05 26.96 -11.69
CA GLN A 149 -2.96 25.98 -11.12
C GLN A 149 -2.18 24.76 -10.61
N ALA A 150 -1.33 24.15 -11.43
CA ALA A 150 -0.54 22.98 -11.02
C ALA A 150 0.41 23.30 -9.84
N LYS A 151 0.97 24.51 -9.81
CA LYS A 151 1.76 25.01 -8.67
C LYS A 151 0.91 25.13 -7.40
N ALA A 152 -0.27 25.73 -7.50
CA ALA A 152 -1.18 25.88 -6.37
C ALA A 152 -1.64 24.51 -5.84
N GLU A 153 -1.98 23.57 -6.73
CA GLU A 153 -2.32 22.19 -6.34
C GLU A 153 -1.17 21.51 -5.59
N TYR A 154 0.07 21.63 -6.08
CA TYR A 154 1.24 21.09 -5.38
C TYR A 154 1.42 21.72 -3.98
N GLN A 155 1.25 23.05 -3.87
CA GLN A 155 1.34 23.74 -2.58
C GLN A 155 0.25 23.28 -1.60
N VAL A 156 -0.98 23.11 -2.07
CA VAL A 156 -2.10 22.58 -1.29
C VAL A 156 -1.78 21.17 -0.81
N THR A 157 -1.28 20.28 -1.67
CA THR A 157 -0.90 18.91 -1.28
C THR A 157 0.22 18.89 -0.23
N GLN A 158 1.18 19.82 -0.30
CA GLN A 158 2.22 19.94 0.74
C GLN A 158 1.65 20.37 2.09
N GLN A 159 0.70 21.30 2.10
CA GLN A 159 0.00 21.69 3.34
C GLN A 159 -0.87 20.55 3.88
N GLN A 160 -1.56 19.81 3.00
CA GLN A 160 -2.34 18.62 3.38
C GLN A 160 -1.46 17.57 4.05
N LYS A 161 -0.24 17.33 3.54
CA LYS A 161 0.72 16.44 4.19
C LYS A 161 1.05 16.87 5.63
N ALA A 162 1.21 18.16 5.88
CA ALA A 162 1.45 18.69 7.23
C ALA A 162 0.24 18.53 8.16
N VAL A 163 -0.98 18.74 7.65
CA VAL A 163 -2.22 18.50 8.39
C VAL A 163 -2.36 17.02 8.75
N ILE A 164 -2.04 16.12 7.83
CA ILE A 164 -2.09 14.67 8.05
C ILE A 164 -1.02 14.22 9.04
N ALA A 165 0.18 14.82 9.02
CA ALA A 165 1.20 14.57 10.04
C ALA A 165 0.72 14.98 11.45
N LEU A 166 0.01 16.11 11.56
CA LEU A 166 -0.58 16.53 12.83
C LEU A 166 -1.72 15.60 13.29
N ALA A 167 -2.57 15.15 12.35
CA ALA A 167 -3.61 14.17 12.64
C ALA A 167 -3.00 12.83 13.10
N LEU A 168 -1.95 12.36 12.43
CA LEU A 168 -1.18 11.18 12.83
C LEU A 168 -0.63 11.34 14.24
N LYS A 169 -0.05 12.51 14.58
CA LYS A 169 0.44 12.79 15.94
C LYS A 169 -0.68 12.65 16.98
N ARG A 170 -1.86 13.22 16.71
CA ARG A 170 -3.01 13.16 17.63
C ARG A 170 -3.49 11.72 17.83
N GLU A 171 -3.62 10.97 16.75
CA GLU A 171 -4.05 9.57 16.81
C GLU A 171 -3.03 8.71 17.55
N LEU A 172 -1.73 8.93 17.29
CA LEU A 172 -0.66 8.24 17.99
C LEU A 172 -0.69 8.50 19.50
N ILE A 173 -0.94 9.75 19.93
CA ILE A 173 -1.08 10.09 21.35
C ILE A 173 -2.25 9.32 21.97
N ARG A 174 -3.39 9.29 21.28
CA ARG A 174 -4.58 8.60 21.75
C ARG A 174 -4.32 7.10 21.94
N ILE A 175 -3.85 6.42 20.89
CA ILE A 175 -3.59 4.98 20.95
C ILE A 175 -2.52 4.66 21.99
N TYR A 176 -1.48 5.49 22.11
CA TYR A 176 -0.45 5.32 23.13
C TYR A 176 -1.04 5.40 24.54
N GLN A 177 -1.93 6.36 24.81
CA GLN A 177 -2.61 6.47 26.10
C GLN A 177 -3.58 5.30 26.34
N ASP A 178 -4.35 4.91 25.32
CA ASP A 178 -5.28 3.79 25.40
C ASP A 178 -4.55 2.47 25.68
N LEU A 179 -3.36 2.26 25.10
CA LEU A 179 -2.49 1.11 25.39
C LEU A 179 -2.02 1.08 26.85
N LEU A 180 -1.56 2.23 27.37
CA LEU A 180 -1.12 2.34 28.77
C LEU A 180 -2.27 2.07 29.75
N VAL A 181 -3.45 2.61 29.47
CA VAL A 181 -4.65 2.39 30.30
C VAL A 181 -5.07 0.93 30.21
N ALA A 182 -5.11 0.34 29.01
CA ALA A 182 -5.47 -1.07 28.83
C ALA A 182 -4.54 -2.01 29.59
N GLN A 183 -3.23 -1.74 29.61
CA GLN A 183 -2.28 -2.52 30.41
C GLN A 183 -2.60 -2.44 31.90
N ARG A 184 -2.83 -1.23 32.43
CA ARG A 184 -3.14 -1.04 33.86
C ARG A 184 -4.43 -1.75 34.25
N VAL A 185 -5.46 -1.65 33.41
CA VAL A 185 -6.75 -2.33 33.61
C VAL A 185 -6.55 -3.84 33.55
N MET A 186 -5.84 -4.37 32.55
CA MET A 186 -5.52 -5.78 32.44
C MET A 186 -4.79 -6.29 33.69
N ASN A 187 -3.74 -5.61 34.14
CA ASN A 187 -2.98 -6.00 35.33
C ASN A 187 -3.85 -6.01 36.60
N ALA A 188 -4.76 -5.04 36.74
CA ALA A 188 -5.73 -5.03 37.83
C ALA A 188 -6.69 -6.23 37.74
N ARG A 189 -7.23 -6.53 36.55
CA ARG A 189 -8.17 -7.66 36.35
C ARG A 189 -7.52 -9.03 36.53
N VAL A 190 -6.27 -9.20 36.11
CA VAL A 190 -5.51 -10.43 36.37
C VAL A 190 -5.27 -10.62 37.86
N ARG A 191 -5.00 -9.53 38.60
CA ARG A 191 -4.89 -9.59 40.06
C ARG A 191 -6.23 -9.95 40.71
N ASP A 192 -7.33 -9.35 40.26
CA ASP A 192 -8.70 -9.66 40.73
C ASP A 192 -9.04 -11.14 40.49
N GLU A 193 -8.69 -11.68 39.31
CA GLU A 193 -8.86 -13.10 38.97
C GLU A 193 -8.10 -14.00 39.96
N GLN A 194 -6.83 -13.67 40.26
CA GLN A 194 -6.00 -14.44 41.19
C GLN A 194 -6.55 -14.40 42.63
N VAL A 195 -7.06 -13.24 43.07
CA VAL A 195 -7.72 -13.12 44.37
C VAL A 195 -9.01 -13.95 44.38
N GLY A 196 -9.84 -13.85 43.34
CA GLY A 196 -11.06 -14.64 43.21
C GLY A 196 -10.82 -16.15 43.23
N LEU A 197 -9.78 -16.61 42.54
CA LEU A 197 -9.36 -18.02 42.55
C LEU A 197 -8.90 -18.47 43.95
N THR A 198 -8.15 -17.62 44.64
CA THR A 198 -7.67 -17.92 46.00
C THR A 198 -8.84 -18.01 46.97
N THR A 199 -9.77 -17.06 46.92
CA THR A 199 -11.00 -17.07 47.73
C THR A 199 -11.84 -18.30 47.44
N TYR A 200 -12.03 -18.66 46.17
CA TYR A 200 -12.75 -19.88 45.77
C TYR A 200 -12.14 -21.13 46.39
N ARG A 201 -10.81 -21.29 46.32
CA ARG A 201 -10.09 -22.43 46.90
C ARG A 201 -10.19 -22.47 48.43
N VAL A 202 -10.10 -21.33 49.10
CA VAL A 202 -10.26 -21.26 50.56
C VAL A 202 -11.67 -21.67 50.97
N THR A 203 -12.70 -21.14 50.30
CA THR A 203 -14.09 -21.50 50.58
C THR A 203 -14.38 -22.97 50.29
N GLU A 204 -13.79 -23.53 49.24
CA GLU A 204 -13.90 -24.97 48.94
C GLU A 204 -13.36 -25.82 50.10
N VAL A 205 -12.19 -25.46 50.65
CA VAL A 205 -11.62 -26.13 51.83
C VAL A 205 -12.48 -25.94 53.08
N GLU A 206 -13.02 -24.74 53.31
CA GLU A 206 -13.92 -24.48 54.43
C GLU A 206 -15.25 -25.24 54.32
N LEU A 207 -15.77 -25.43 53.11
CA LEU A 207 -16.95 -26.24 52.85
C LEU A 207 -16.68 -27.72 53.15
N GLN A 208 -15.52 -28.25 52.75
CA GLN A 208 -15.12 -29.63 53.06
C GLN A 208 -14.97 -29.85 54.58
N GLN A 209 -14.56 -28.82 55.33
CA GLN A 209 -14.49 -28.85 56.80
C GLN A 209 -15.86 -28.62 57.47
N GLY A 210 -16.93 -28.43 56.71
CA GLY A 210 -18.29 -28.16 57.23
C GLY A 210 -18.46 -26.76 57.83
N LYS A 211 -17.51 -25.84 57.62
CA LYS A 211 -17.54 -24.47 58.17
C LYS A 211 -18.26 -23.48 57.26
N ALA A 212 -18.33 -23.74 55.95
CA ALA A 212 -19.00 -22.90 54.97
C ALA A 212 -20.30 -23.54 54.46
N GLN A 213 -21.23 -22.71 53.97
CA GLN A 213 -22.49 -23.17 53.38
C GLN A 213 -22.34 -23.38 51.85
N PRO A 214 -22.97 -24.40 51.22
CA PRO A 214 -22.90 -24.60 49.77
C PRO A 214 -23.35 -23.39 48.93
N SER A 215 -24.29 -22.59 49.45
CA SER A 215 -24.76 -21.34 48.83
C SER A 215 -23.63 -20.31 48.68
N GLN A 216 -22.73 -20.21 49.67
CA GLN A 216 -21.58 -19.29 49.64
C GLN A 216 -20.57 -19.71 48.57
N LEU A 217 -20.30 -21.01 48.43
CA LEU A 217 -19.42 -21.52 47.38
C LEU A 217 -19.98 -21.20 45.99
N SER A 218 -21.29 -21.36 45.78
CA SER A 218 -21.92 -20.99 44.49
C SER A 218 -21.78 -19.50 44.18
N GLN A 219 -21.94 -18.62 45.17
CA GLN A 219 -21.75 -17.18 44.99
C GLN A 219 -20.30 -16.83 44.64
N ILE A 220 -19.33 -17.41 45.36
CA ILE A 220 -17.91 -17.16 45.13
C ILE A 220 -17.46 -17.73 43.77
N SER A 221 -17.99 -18.89 43.37
CA SER A 221 -17.78 -19.45 42.02
C SER A 221 -18.26 -18.51 40.92
N ASN A 222 -19.43 -17.89 41.09
CA ASN A 222 -19.94 -16.90 40.14
C ASN A 222 -19.04 -15.66 40.08
N ILE A 223 -18.57 -15.16 41.23
CA ILE A 223 -17.65 -14.02 41.29
C ILE A 223 -16.33 -14.35 40.59
N TYR A 224 -15.74 -15.53 40.85
CA TYR A 224 -14.52 -15.98 40.18
C TYR A 224 -14.71 -16.09 38.66
N THR A 225 -15.82 -16.69 38.22
CA THR A 225 -16.12 -16.85 36.78
C THR A 225 -16.28 -15.48 36.09
N GLN A 226 -16.92 -14.51 36.77
CA GLN A 226 -17.01 -13.14 36.27
C GLN A 226 -15.65 -12.45 36.22
N ALA A 227 -14.84 -12.55 37.29
CA ALA A 227 -13.50 -11.98 37.34
C ALA A 227 -12.61 -12.53 36.21
N LYS A 228 -12.68 -13.84 35.96
CA LYS A 228 -11.99 -14.49 34.83
C LYS A 228 -12.46 -13.92 33.48
N ALA A 229 -13.77 -13.81 33.26
CA ALA A 229 -14.29 -13.23 32.02
C ALA A 229 -13.85 -11.77 31.79
N TYR A 230 -13.75 -10.97 32.86
CA TYR A 230 -13.23 -9.61 32.78
C TYR A 230 -11.72 -9.56 32.52
N ALA A 231 -10.95 -10.48 33.08
CA ALA A 231 -9.52 -10.59 32.81
C ALA A 231 -9.25 -10.95 31.34
N GLU A 232 -9.96 -11.93 30.79
CA GLU A 232 -9.82 -12.29 29.37
C GLU A 232 -10.23 -11.14 28.44
N ARG A 233 -11.32 -10.41 28.76
CA ARG A 233 -11.69 -9.22 27.98
C ARG A 233 -10.60 -8.16 28.02
N ALA A 234 -10.06 -7.86 29.20
CA ALA A 234 -9.01 -6.86 29.34
C ALA A 234 -7.70 -7.27 28.62
N ARG A 235 -7.38 -8.56 28.56
CA ARG A 235 -6.29 -9.08 27.70
C ARG A 235 -6.57 -8.83 26.23
N GLY A 236 -7.80 -9.09 25.77
CA GLY A 236 -8.23 -8.81 24.40
C GLY A 236 -8.09 -7.32 24.05
N ASP A 237 -8.63 -6.44 24.88
CA ASP A 237 -8.56 -4.98 24.68
C ASP A 237 -7.11 -4.48 24.61
N PHE A 238 -6.23 -5.01 25.46
CA PHE A 238 -4.80 -4.73 25.41
C PHE A 238 -4.16 -5.15 24.08
N MET A 239 -4.46 -6.36 23.59
CA MET A 239 -3.91 -6.85 22.33
C MET A 239 -4.42 -6.06 21.12
N ILE A 240 -5.67 -5.60 21.15
CA ILE A 240 -6.23 -4.72 20.11
C ILE A 240 -5.43 -3.42 20.05
N ASN A 241 -5.28 -2.72 21.17
CA ASN A 241 -4.52 -1.47 21.24
C ASN A 241 -3.05 -1.65 20.83
N TYR A 242 -2.47 -2.82 21.12
CA TYR A 242 -1.12 -3.18 20.69
C TYR A 242 -1.00 -3.22 19.16
N TYR A 243 -1.90 -3.98 18.50
CA TYR A 243 -1.87 -4.10 17.04
C TYR A 243 -2.29 -2.81 16.33
N ASP A 244 -3.18 -2.01 16.92
CA ASP A 244 -3.56 -0.71 16.40
C ASP A 244 -2.37 0.26 16.37
N LEU A 245 -1.52 0.24 17.41
CA LEU A 245 -0.30 1.02 17.44
C LEU A 245 0.70 0.56 16.37
N GLU A 246 0.87 -0.75 16.20
CA GLU A 246 1.70 -1.33 15.14
C GLU A 246 1.23 -0.91 13.74
N ALA A 247 -0.07 -1.02 13.49
CA ALA A 247 -0.67 -0.65 12.21
C ALA A 247 -0.51 0.84 11.90
N LEU A 248 -0.62 1.71 12.91
CA LEU A 248 -0.49 3.16 12.73
C LEU A 248 0.95 3.58 12.42
N VAL A 249 1.93 3.00 13.14
CA VAL A 249 3.36 3.29 12.94
C VAL A 249 3.88 2.66 11.65
N GLY A 250 3.34 1.50 11.26
CA GLY A 250 3.75 0.77 10.05
C GLY A 250 5.05 -0.02 10.23
N THR A 251 5.45 -0.28 11.47
CA THR A 251 6.60 -1.12 11.84
C THR A 251 6.22 -1.97 13.05
N PRO A 252 6.70 -3.22 13.15
CA PRO A 252 6.42 -4.08 14.29
C PRO A 252 6.90 -3.47 15.59
N LEU A 253 6.11 -3.56 16.67
CA LEU A 253 6.47 -2.96 17.97
C LEU A 253 7.81 -3.45 18.52
N ARG A 254 8.25 -4.65 18.13
CA ARG A 254 9.57 -5.21 18.45
C ARG A 254 10.72 -4.25 18.09
N THR A 255 10.58 -3.46 17.03
CA THR A 255 11.61 -2.47 16.64
C THR A 255 11.54 -1.17 17.44
N LEU A 256 10.47 -0.96 18.21
CA LEU A 256 10.23 0.22 19.04
C LEU A 256 10.58 -0.03 20.53
N MET A 257 11.15 -1.18 20.84
CA MET A 257 11.59 -1.52 22.20
C MET A 257 12.99 -0.99 22.46
N ILE A 258 13.19 -0.48 23.67
CA ILE A 258 14.53 -0.16 24.18
C ILE A 258 15.26 -1.49 24.39
N LYS A 259 16.46 -1.61 23.81
CA LYS A 259 17.33 -2.79 23.98
C LYS A 259 17.90 -2.88 25.40
#